data_AF-A0A969B688-F1
#
_entry.id   AF-A0A969B688-F1
#
_cell.length_a   1.000
_cell.length_b   1.000
_cell.length_c   1.000
_cell.angle_alpha   90.00
_cell.angle_beta   90.00
_cell.angle_gamma   90.00
#
_symmetry.space_group_name_H-M   'P 1'
#
loop_
_entity.id
_entity.type
_entity.pdbx_description
1 polymer ?
#
loop_
_entity_poly.entity_id
_entity_poly.type
_entity_poly.pdbx_seq_one_letter_code
_entity_poly.pdbx_strand_id
1 'polypeptide(L)'
;MTLLPEDLHSEPESIVSRFLLPQDLADQDLILVTRKGRIKRLPLEDCASLTGRGLTLTKLKDEDEVKVVIPASAGQSIVLATSGGRVLRFLLDDSQLPYGSRNNQGTKGIRMRSTEQIVGCAALYRKDDLLLVTEKGYMKRTPASLLSLGHVGDLGNLGMTFGLKQDRLASIANAPGERSPPSTPIKATSPTSPWMPFASIAKTARECDRSSPIAANASSASQC
;
A
#
# COMPACT_ATOMS: atom_id res chain seq x y z
N MET A 1 26.33 -9.10 -14.61
CA MET A 1 25.79 -9.40 -15.95
C MET A 1 24.31 -9.09 -15.92
N THR A 2 23.90 -8.02 -16.58
CA THR A 2 22.52 -7.53 -16.59
C THR A 2 21.70 -8.44 -17.49
N LEU A 3 20.70 -9.13 -16.92
CA LEU A 3 19.82 -10.09 -17.60
C LEU A 3 18.63 -9.38 -18.28
N LEU A 4 18.89 -8.28 -18.98
CA LEU A 4 17.84 -7.53 -19.67
C LEU A 4 18.15 -7.44 -21.17
N PRO A 5 17.21 -7.83 -22.05
CA PRO A 5 17.35 -7.65 -23.50
C PRO A 5 17.50 -6.18 -23.90
N GLU A 6 18.27 -5.91 -24.97
CA GLU A 6 18.60 -4.57 -25.47
C GLU A 6 17.49 -3.91 -26.30
N ASP A 7 16.37 -4.59 -26.55
CA ASP A 7 15.32 -4.19 -27.50
C ASP A 7 14.14 -3.40 -26.90
N LEU A 8 14.16 -3.06 -25.61
CA LEU A 8 13.18 -2.15 -25.00
C LEU A 8 13.61 -0.67 -25.12
N HIS A 9 13.54 -0.14 -26.33
CA HIS A 9 13.72 1.29 -26.60
C HIS A 9 12.39 2.06 -26.50
N SER A 10 11.89 2.27 -25.28
CA SER A 10 10.84 3.28 -25.01
C SER A 10 10.85 3.64 -23.52
N GLU A 11 11.51 4.76 -23.19
CA GLU A 11 11.68 5.31 -21.83
C GLU A 11 12.45 4.40 -20.84
N PRO A 12 13.14 4.96 -19.83
CA PRO A 12 13.92 4.13 -18.90
C PRO A 12 12.99 3.14 -18.18
N GLU A 13 13.21 1.85 -18.41
CA GLU A 13 12.58 0.79 -17.64
C GLU A 13 12.88 1.03 -16.16
N SER A 14 11.85 1.39 -15.40
CA SER A 14 12.00 1.64 -13.97
C SER A 14 11.83 0.36 -13.18
N ILE A 15 12.75 0.10 -12.25
CA ILE A 15 12.61 -1.00 -11.31
C ILE A 15 11.50 -0.64 -10.31
N VAL A 16 10.36 -1.30 -10.43
CA VAL A 16 9.18 -1.04 -9.59
C VAL A 16 9.35 -1.60 -8.18
N SER A 17 9.90 -2.80 -8.05
CA SER A 17 10.02 -3.48 -6.76
C SER A 17 11.20 -4.45 -6.77
N ARG A 18 11.80 -4.66 -5.60
CA ARG A 18 12.85 -5.64 -5.36
C ARG A 18 12.60 -6.31 -4.02
N PHE A 19 12.42 -7.62 -4.05
CA PHE A 19 12.24 -8.44 -2.85
C PHE A 19 13.08 -9.71 -2.98
N LEU A 20 13.42 -10.28 -1.83
CA LEU A 20 14.07 -11.58 -1.76
C LEU A 20 12.97 -12.65 -1.80
N LEU A 21 13.15 -13.67 -2.64
CA LEU A 21 12.24 -14.79 -2.67
C LEU A 21 12.43 -15.65 -1.41
N PRO A 22 11.34 -16.05 -0.75
CA PRO A 22 11.42 -17.05 0.31
C PRO A 22 11.90 -18.39 -0.26
N GLN A 23 12.44 -19.26 0.61
CA GLN A 23 12.86 -20.61 0.20
C GLN A 23 11.66 -21.47 -0.21
N ASP A 24 10.54 -21.30 0.50
CA ASP A 24 9.28 -21.94 0.17
C ASP A 24 8.40 -20.94 -0.60
N LEU A 25 8.11 -21.30 -1.85
CA LEU A 25 7.26 -20.51 -2.74
C LEU A 25 5.80 -20.98 -2.68
N ALA A 26 5.53 -22.12 -2.03
CA ALA A 26 4.16 -22.61 -1.84
C ALA A 26 3.36 -21.60 -1.00
N ASP A 27 2.08 -21.46 -1.33
CA ASP A 27 1.13 -20.58 -0.65
C ASP A 27 1.53 -19.09 -0.59
N GLN A 28 2.48 -18.69 -1.45
CA GLN A 28 2.87 -17.30 -1.68
C GLN A 28 2.33 -16.80 -3.01
N ASP A 29 1.81 -15.59 -2.96
CA ASP A 29 1.25 -14.89 -4.10
C ASP A 29 2.09 -13.66 -4.44
N LEU A 30 2.05 -13.28 -5.70
CA LEU A 30 2.52 -12.02 -6.19
C LEU A 30 1.32 -11.14 -6.57
N ILE A 31 1.24 -9.97 -5.94
CA ILE A 31 0.22 -8.97 -6.23
C ILE A 31 0.84 -7.86 -7.05
N LEU A 32 0.27 -7.64 -8.24
CA LEU A 32 0.68 -6.60 -9.16
C LEU A 32 -0.44 -5.56 -9.27
N VAL A 33 -0.08 -4.28 -9.16
CA VAL A 33 -1.01 -3.16 -9.24
C VAL A 33 -0.51 -2.11 -10.22
N THR A 34 -1.38 -1.69 -11.13
CA THR A 34 -1.07 -0.67 -12.14
C THR A 34 -1.49 0.73 -11.69
N ARG A 35 -0.96 1.76 -12.36
CA ARG A 35 -1.25 3.16 -12.10
C ARG A 35 -2.73 3.47 -12.20
N LYS A 36 -3.41 2.87 -13.18
CA LYS A 36 -4.86 2.99 -13.39
C LYS A 36 -5.71 2.10 -12.48
N GLY A 37 -5.11 1.49 -11.44
CA GLY A 37 -5.86 0.76 -10.43
C GLY A 37 -6.31 -0.63 -10.86
N ARG A 38 -5.64 -1.23 -11.84
CA ARG A 38 -5.82 -2.66 -12.12
C ARG A 38 -5.00 -3.47 -11.13
N ILE A 39 -5.53 -4.61 -10.72
CA ILE A 39 -4.87 -5.55 -9.82
C ILE A 39 -4.85 -6.94 -10.42
N LYS A 40 -3.78 -7.68 -10.16
CA LYS A 40 -3.60 -9.06 -10.58
C LYS A 40 -2.90 -9.86 -9.50
N ARG A 41 -3.38 -11.08 -9.28
CA ARG A 41 -2.78 -12.08 -8.41
C ARG A 41 -2.20 -13.20 -9.26
N LEU A 42 -0.97 -13.58 -8.95
CA LEU A 42 -0.23 -14.67 -9.58
C LEU A 42 0.37 -15.54 -8.47
N PRO A 43 0.42 -16.87 -8.64
CA PRO A 43 1.23 -17.70 -7.75
C PRO A 43 2.70 -17.26 -7.82
N LEU A 44 3.42 -17.23 -6.70
CA LEU A 44 4.84 -16.83 -6.71
C LEU A 44 5.72 -17.87 -7.42
N GLU A 45 5.33 -19.14 -7.40
CA GLU A 45 5.95 -20.24 -8.14
C GLU A 45 6.04 -19.97 -9.65
N ASP A 46 5.06 -19.25 -10.22
CA ASP A 46 5.07 -18.88 -11.64
C ASP A 46 6.28 -18.01 -11.99
N CYS A 47 6.81 -17.29 -11.01
CA CYS A 47 7.97 -16.41 -11.14
C CYS A 47 9.31 -17.12 -10.91
N ALA A 48 9.32 -18.39 -10.45
CA ALA A 48 10.54 -19.15 -10.19
C ALA A 48 11.24 -19.60 -11.49
N SER A 49 10.49 -19.80 -12.56
CA SER A 49 10.98 -20.25 -13.87
C SER A 49 11.55 -19.09 -14.71
N LEU A 50 12.59 -18.42 -14.18
CA LEU A 50 13.26 -17.33 -14.89
C LEU A 50 14.23 -17.88 -15.95
N THR A 51 14.09 -17.39 -17.17
CA THR A 51 15.08 -17.57 -18.24
C THR A 51 15.96 -16.33 -18.34
N GLY A 52 17.07 -16.40 -19.09
CA GLY A 52 17.95 -15.24 -19.31
C GLY A 52 17.28 -14.03 -19.98
N ARG A 53 16.07 -14.20 -20.55
CA ARG A 53 15.25 -13.12 -21.14
C ARG A 53 14.25 -12.49 -20.16
N GLY A 54 14.20 -12.97 -18.91
CA GLY A 54 13.18 -12.56 -17.94
C GLY A 54 11.83 -13.23 -18.18
N LEU A 55 10.81 -12.76 -17.46
CA LEU A 55 9.44 -13.28 -17.51
C LEU A 55 8.41 -12.16 -17.61
N THR A 56 7.51 -12.25 -18.58
CA THR A 56 6.39 -11.31 -18.72
C THR A 56 5.23 -11.70 -17.80
N LEU A 57 4.93 -10.84 -16.82
CA LEU A 57 3.88 -11.08 -15.82
C LEU A 57 2.51 -10.53 -16.23
N THR A 58 2.46 -9.45 -17.02
CA THR A 58 1.21 -8.84 -17.46
C THR A 58 1.38 -8.10 -18.77
N LYS A 59 0.31 -8.03 -19.56
CA LYS A 59 0.19 -7.07 -20.66
C LYS A 59 -0.36 -5.76 -20.09
N LEU A 60 0.21 -4.64 -20.50
CA LEU A 60 -0.29 -3.30 -20.14
C LEU A 60 -1.11 -2.73 -21.30
N LYS A 61 -2.04 -1.84 -20.98
CA LYS A 61 -2.69 -0.98 -21.98
C LYS A 61 -1.87 0.29 -22.16
N ASP A 62 -2.11 0.98 -23.25
CA ASP A 62 -1.54 2.31 -23.49
C ASP A 62 -1.80 3.24 -22.30
N GLU A 63 -0.77 4.02 -21.95
CA GLU A 63 -0.76 4.96 -20.82
C GLU A 63 -0.98 4.30 -19.44
N ASP A 64 -0.78 3.00 -19.28
CA ASP A 64 -0.76 2.32 -17.98
C ASP A 64 0.63 1.75 -17.68
N GLU A 65 0.99 1.76 -16.40
CA GLU A 65 2.29 1.29 -15.92
C GLU A 65 2.11 0.50 -14.64
N VAL A 66 3.01 -0.43 -14.35
CA VAL A 66 3.03 -1.12 -13.06
C VAL A 66 3.57 -0.16 -12.01
N LYS A 67 2.80 0.08 -10.94
CA LYS A 67 3.25 0.94 -9.83
C LYS A 67 3.76 0.17 -8.63
N VAL A 68 3.17 -1.00 -8.38
CA VAL A 68 3.48 -1.77 -7.19
C VAL A 68 3.47 -3.25 -7.50
N VAL A 69 4.48 -3.94 -7.00
CA VAL A 69 4.56 -5.39 -6.99
C VAL A 69 4.99 -5.81 -5.59
N ILE A 70 4.15 -6.60 -4.91
CA ILE A 70 4.44 -7.09 -3.55
C ILE A 70 4.15 -8.59 -3.45
N PRO A 71 4.95 -9.35 -2.70
CA PRO A 71 4.54 -10.68 -2.25
C PRO A 71 3.43 -10.55 -1.21
N ALA A 72 2.53 -11.52 -1.20
CA ALA A 72 1.48 -11.67 -0.21
C ALA A 72 1.30 -13.15 0.14
N SER A 73 0.93 -13.43 1.38
CA SER A 73 0.67 -14.78 1.86
C SER A 73 -0.83 -14.97 2.11
N ALA A 74 -1.28 -16.22 2.08
CA ALA A 74 -2.64 -16.57 2.46
C ALA A 74 -3.02 -16.01 3.85
N GLY A 75 -4.27 -15.54 3.99
CA GLY A 75 -4.78 -14.94 5.23
C GLY A 75 -4.42 -13.47 5.44
N GLN A 76 -3.60 -12.87 4.56
CA GLN A 76 -3.43 -11.42 4.52
C GLN A 76 -4.62 -10.73 3.84
N SER A 77 -4.76 -9.44 4.12
CA SER A 77 -5.65 -8.54 3.38
C SER A 77 -4.81 -7.62 2.51
N ILE A 78 -5.31 -7.31 1.31
CA ILE A 78 -4.68 -6.36 0.41
C ILE A 78 -5.29 -4.98 0.64
N VAL A 79 -4.41 -3.99 0.70
CA VAL A 79 -4.78 -2.59 0.83
C VAL A 79 -4.29 -1.82 -0.39
N LEU A 80 -5.23 -1.16 -1.08
CA LEU A 80 -4.94 -0.24 -2.18
C LEU A 80 -5.18 1.19 -1.73
N ALA A 81 -4.27 2.10 -2.08
CA ALA A 81 -4.41 3.52 -1.76
C ALA A 81 -4.30 4.40 -3.01
N THR A 82 -5.17 5.40 -3.08
CA THR A 82 -5.18 6.41 -4.15
C THR A 82 -4.52 7.70 -3.71
N SER A 83 -4.06 8.51 -4.68
CA SER A 83 -3.53 9.86 -4.44
C SER A 83 -4.52 10.79 -3.75
N GLY A 84 -5.82 10.51 -3.87
CA GLY A 84 -6.90 11.21 -3.17
C GLY A 84 -7.08 10.79 -1.71
N GLY A 85 -6.20 9.97 -1.14
CA GLY A 85 -6.25 9.57 0.27
C GLY A 85 -7.31 8.50 0.56
N ARG A 86 -7.89 7.89 -0.48
CA ARG A 86 -8.82 6.76 -0.33
C ARG A 86 -8.04 5.47 -0.19
N VAL A 87 -8.57 4.59 0.63
CA VAL A 87 -7.99 3.29 0.97
C VAL A 87 -9.07 2.23 0.84
N LEU A 88 -8.81 1.19 0.05
CA LEU A 88 -9.65 0.00 -0.06
C LEU A 88 -8.90 -1.17 0.54
N ARG A 89 -9.50 -1.85 1.52
CA ARG A 89 -8.98 -3.08 2.10
C ARG A 89 -9.93 -4.22 1.78
N PHE A 90 -9.42 -5.33 1.25
CA PHE A 90 -10.19 -6.55 0.99
C PHE A 90 -9.38 -7.79 1.35
N LEU A 91 -10.06 -8.93 1.55
CA LEU A 91 -9.40 -10.19 1.88
C LEU A 91 -8.70 -10.77 0.65
N LEU A 92 -7.49 -11.30 0.83
CA LEU A 92 -6.82 -12.04 -0.24
C LEU A 92 -7.38 -13.46 -0.29
N ASP A 93 -8.38 -13.66 -1.13
CA ASP A 93 -8.98 -14.96 -1.41
C ASP A 93 -9.45 -15.05 -2.86
N ASP A 94 -9.82 -16.25 -3.29
CA ASP A 94 -10.22 -16.53 -4.67
C ASP A 94 -11.55 -15.88 -5.06
N SER A 95 -12.40 -15.54 -4.07
CA SER A 95 -13.68 -14.87 -4.33
C SER A 95 -13.50 -13.40 -4.68
N GLN A 96 -12.55 -12.73 -4.02
CA GLN A 96 -12.23 -11.33 -4.25
C GLN A 96 -11.25 -11.15 -5.41
N LEU A 97 -10.20 -11.98 -5.45
CA LEU A 97 -9.11 -11.86 -6.39
C LEU A 97 -8.60 -13.25 -6.82
N PRO A 98 -9.23 -13.86 -7.84
CA PRO A 98 -8.78 -15.14 -8.37
C PRO A 98 -7.44 -15.00 -9.11
N TYR A 99 -6.74 -16.12 -9.27
CA TYR A 99 -5.52 -16.17 -10.06
C TYR A 99 -5.76 -15.74 -11.51
N GLY A 100 -4.92 -14.82 -11.99
CA GLY A 100 -4.95 -14.35 -13.36
C GLY A 100 -3.92 -15.04 -14.24
N SER A 101 -4.27 -15.40 -15.47
CA SER A 101 -3.27 -15.84 -16.46
C SER A 101 -2.24 -14.74 -16.75
N ARG A 102 -0.98 -15.11 -17.02
CA ARG A 102 0.12 -14.18 -17.41
C ARG A 102 -0.26 -13.23 -18.55
N ASN A 103 -1.12 -13.66 -19.48
CA ASN A 103 -1.58 -12.84 -20.62
C ASN A 103 -2.73 -11.87 -20.32
N ASN A 104 -3.41 -11.99 -19.16
CA ASN A 104 -4.50 -11.09 -18.78
C ASN A 104 -3.94 -9.82 -18.13
N GLN A 105 -4.64 -8.69 -18.32
CA GLN A 105 -4.38 -7.38 -17.75
C GLN A 105 -4.85 -7.24 -16.28
N GLY A 106 -5.36 -8.31 -15.67
CA GLY A 106 -5.92 -8.29 -14.30
C GLY A 106 -7.37 -7.79 -14.28
N THR A 107 -7.89 -7.48 -13.08
CA THR A 107 -9.23 -6.92 -12.86
C THR A 107 -9.14 -5.50 -12.31
N LYS A 108 -10.25 -4.77 -12.22
CA LYS A 108 -10.28 -3.45 -11.60
C LYS A 108 -10.18 -3.58 -10.09
N GLY A 109 -9.06 -3.15 -9.51
CA GLY A 109 -8.76 -3.29 -8.08
C GLY A 109 -9.50 -2.30 -7.21
N ILE A 110 -9.49 -1.03 -7.61
CA ILE A 110 -10.17 0.06 -6.90
C ILE A 110 -10.78 1.00 -7.94
N ARG A 111 -11.98 1.49 -7.66
CA ARG A 111 -12.57 2.60 -8.42
C ARG A 111 -11.89 3.89 -7.98
N MET A 112 -11.38 4.63 -8.95
CA MET A 112 -10.73 5.92 -8.74
C MET A 112 -11.55 7.03 -9.42
N ARG A 113 -11.40 8.25 -8.92
CA ARG A 113 -11.90 9.45 -9.58
C ARG A 113 -10.98 9.82 -10.75
N SER A 114 -11.46 10.65 -11.67
CA SER A 114 -10.77 10.96 -12.95
C SER A 114 -9.35 11.52 -12.82
N THR A 115 -8.99 12.08 -11.67
CA THR A 115 -7.67 12.69 -11.41
C THR A 115 -6.81 11.90 -10.42
N GLU A 116 -7.31 10.75 -9.96
CA GLU A 116 -6.64 9.91 -8.97
C GLU A 116 -5.86 8.77 -9.65
N GLN A 117 -4.76 8.39 -9.02
CA GLN A 117 -3.95 7.24 -9.41
C GLN A 117 -3.60 6.39 -8.19
N ILE A 118 -3.16 5.16 -8.43
CA ILE A 118 -2.58 4.33 -7.38
C ILE A 118 -1.29 4.95 -6.87
N VAL A 119 -1.19 5.04 -5.55
CA VAL A 119 0.00 5.47 -4.83
C VAL A 119 0.74 4.29 -4.24
N GLY A 120 0.02 3.27 -3.78
CA GLY A 120 0.62 2.15 -3.10
C GLY A 120 -0.31 0.96 -2.96
N CYS A 121 0.31 -0.18 -2.68
CA CYS A 121 -0.34 -1.42 -2.29
C CYS A 121 0.41 -2.02 -1.10
N ALA A 122 -0.31 -2.55 -0.11
CA ALA A 122 0.28 -3.22 1.04
C ALA A 122 -0.49 -4.49 1.37
N ALA A 123 0.22 -5.56 1.71
CA ALA A 123 -0.36 -6.77 2.28
C ALA A 123 -0.24 -6.68 3.82
N LEU A 124 -1.37 -6.77 4.50
CA LEU A 124 -1.48 -6.60 5.95
C LEU A 124 -2.18 -7.78 6.60
N TYR A 125 -1.64 -8.27 7.72
CA TYR A 125 -2.42 -9.05 8.67
C TYR A 125 -3.36 -8.14 9.47
N ARG A 126 -4.39 -8.72 10.09
CA ARG A 126 -5.36 -7.97 10.91
C ARG A 126 -4.74 -7.19 12.06
N LYS A 127 -3.57 -7.63 12.55
CA LYS A 127 -2.81 -7.02 13.66
C LYS A 127 -1.78 -5.97 13.20
N ASP A 128 -1.56 -5.84 11.90
CA ASP A 128 -0.62 -4.86 11.37
C ASP A 128 -1.26 -3.48 11.32
N ASP A 129 -0.42 -2.46 11.19
CA ASP A 129 -0.86 -1.09 10.96
C ASP A 129 -0.51 -0.65 9.54
N LEU A 130 -1.33 0.24 9.00
CA LEU A 130 -1.06 0.95 7.77
C LEU A 130 -0.50 2.34 8.08
N LEU A 131 0.67 2.64 7.55
CA LEU A 131 1.19 4.01 7.50
C LEU A 131 0.78 4.66 6.19
N LEU A 132 0.21 5.85 6.29
CA LEU A 132 -0.13 6.72 5.16
C LEU A 132 0.72 7.97 5.26
N VAL A 133 1.43 8.34 4.20
CA VAL A 133 2.31 9.51 4.17
C VAL A 133 1.92 10.44 3.03
N THR A 134 1.80 11.74 3.31
CA THR A 134 1.45 12.76 2.32
C THR A 134 2.69 13.42 1.71
N GLU A 135 2.53 14.09 0.58
CA GLU A 135 3.61 14.82 -0.10
C GLU A 135 4.18 15.96 0.75
N LYS A 136 3.38 16.49 1.69
CA LYS A 136 3.80 17.53 2.64
C LYS A 136 4.41 16.97 3.93
N GLY A 137 4.63 15.65 4.00
CA GLY A 137 5.29 15.01 5.13
C GLY A 137 4.39 14.73 6.34
N TYR A 138 3.07 14.87 6.19
CA TYR A 138 2.13 14.41 7.22
C TYR A 138 2.01 12.89 7.14
N MET A 139 1.97 12.23 8.30
CA MET A 139 1.76 10.79 8.36
C MET A 139 0.65 10.42 9.32
N LYS A 140 -0.09 9.37 9.00
CA LYS A 140 -1.11 8.78 9.85
C LYS A 140 -0.89 7.27 9.94
N ARG A 141 -0.80 6.78 11.17
CA ARG A 141 -0.80 5.34 11.46
C ARG A 141 -2.23 4.91 11.75
N THR A 142 -2.71 3.90 11.02
CA THR A 142 -4.07 3.38 11.17
C THR A 142 -4.00 1.86 11.34
N PRO A 143 -4.47 1.30 12.46
CA PRO A 143 -4.58 -0.14 12.61
C PRO A 143 -5.41 -0.76 11.50
N ALA A 144 -4.94 -1.89 10.94
CA ALA A 144 -5.65 -2.56 9.87
C ALA A 144 -7.10 -2.89 10.29
N SER A 145 -7.31 -3.26 11.56
CA SER A 145 -8.62 -3.53 12.15
C SER A 145 -9.64 -2.38 12.03
N LEU A 146 -9.20 -1.12 11.96
CA LEU A 146 -10.07 0.04 11.79
C LEU A 146 -10.41 0.32 10.32
N LEU A 147 -9.65 -0.26 9.38
CA LEU A 147 -9.97 -0.18 7.96
C LEU A 147 -11.11 -1.13 7.66
N SER A 148 -12.26 -0.59 7.27
CA SER A 148 -13.41 -1.40 6.85
C SER A 148 -13.05 -2.28 5.66
N LEU A 149 -13.51 -3.53 5.71
CA LEU A 149 -13.43 -4.43 4.57
C LEU A 149 -14.40 -3.97 3.48
N GLY A 150 -13.93 -3.96 2.25
CA GLY A 150 -14.73 -3.75 1.05
C GLY A 150 -14.45 -4.85 0.02
N HIS A 151 -14.96 -4.66 -1.18
CA HIS A 151 -14.79 -5.57 -2.30
C HIS A 151 -13.85 -5.01 -3.36
N VAL A 152 -13.21 -5.91 -4.11
CA VAL A 152 -12.41 -5.52 -5.27
C VAL A 152 -13.27 -4.73 -6.27
N GLY A 153 -12.78 -3.55 -6.65
CA GLY A 153 -13.46 -2.63 -7.56
C GLY A 153 -14.27 -1.53 -6.87
N ASP A 154 -14.39 -1.56 -5.54
CA ASP A 154 -15.04 -0.50 -4.76
C ASP A 154 -14.25 0.81 -4.80
N LEU A 155 -14.89 1.90 -4.39
CA LEU A 155 -14.26 3.24 -4.30
C LEU A 155 -13.26 3.35 -3.12
N GLY A 156 -13.26 2.40 -2.18
CA GLY A 156 -12.54 2.49 -0.90
C GLY A 156 -13.17 3.50 0.06
N ASN A 157 -12.58 3.69 1.25
CA ASN A 157 -12.99 4.68 2.26
C ASN A 157 -11.92 5.77 2.42
N LEU A 158 -12.25 6.89 3.05
CA LEU A 158 -11.28 7.96 3.29
C LEU A 158 -10.31 7.55 4.41
N GLY A 159 -9.08 7.17 4.05
CA GLY A 159 -8.04 6.77 5.02
C GLY A 159 -7.26 7.97 5.56
N MET A 160 -6.97 8.94 4.67
CA MET A 160 -6.28 10.19 4.98
C MET A 160 -7.14 11.38 4.54
N THR A 161 -7.25 12.41 5.38
CA THR A 161 -7.86 13.69 5.01
C THR A 161 -6.77 14.74 4.91
N PHE A 162 -6.80 15.55 3.85
CA PHE A 162 -5.82 16.59 3.63
C PHE A 162 -6.28 17.92 4.23
N GLY A 163 -5.38 18.60 4.95
CA GLY A 163 -5.63 19.97 5.41
C GLY A 163 -5.44 21.01 4.31
N LEU A 164 -4.57 20.72 3.33
CA LEU A 164 -4.24 21.61 2.22
C LEU A 164 -4.86 21.08 0.92
N LYS A 165 -5.40 21.97 0.08
CA LYS A 165 -6.05 21.59 -1.18
C LYS A 165 -5.09 20.93 -2.18
N GLN A 166 -3.81 21.29 -2.14
CA GLN A 166 -2.78 20.74 -3.02
C GLN A 166 -2.03 19.53 -2.42
N ASP A 167 -2.33 19.10 -1.20
CA ASP A 167 -1.69 17.92 -0.63
C ASP A 167 -2.32 16.64 -1.18
N ARG A 168 -1.49 15.60 -1.31
CA ARG A 168 -1.86 14.31 -1.87
C ARG A 168 -1.17 13.22 -1.08
N LEU A 169 -1.73 12.01 -1.15
CA LEU A 169 -1.05 10.85 -0.60
C LEU A 169 0.17 10.53 -1.46
N ALA A 170 1.35 10.43 -0.84
CA ALA A 170 2.61 10.17 -1.51
C ALA A 170 3.02 8.70 -1.45
N SER A 171 2.76 8.03 -0.33
CA SER A 171 3.11 6.62 -0.15
C SER A 171 2.30 5.96 0.97
N ILE A 172 2.34 4.62 0.97
CA ILE A 172 1.85 3.80 2.07
C ILE A 172 2.90 2.76 2.45
N ALA A 173 2.88 2.30 3.70
CA ALA A 173 3.75 1.22 4.15
C ALA A 173 3.02 0.33 5.17
N ASN A 174 3.34 -0.97 5.16
CA ASN A 174 3.04 -1.85 6.28
C ASN A 174 3.95 -1.44 7.45
N ALA A 175 3.35 -1.14 8.60
CA ALA A 175 4.05 -1.10 9.88
C ALA A 175 3.60 -2.33 10.69
N PRO A 176 4.51 -3.24 11.05
CA PRO A 176 4.18 -4.33 11.95
C PRO A 176 3.56 -3.73 13.22
N GLY A 177 2.40 -4.26 13.63
CA GLY A 177 1.81 -3.90 14.91
C GLY A 177 2.85 -4.07 16.00
N GLU A 178 2.92 -3.12 16.94
CA GLU A 178 3.96 -3.01 17.97
C GLU A 178 4.28 -4.41 18.55
N ARG A 179 5.36 -5.03 18.06
CA ARG A 179 5.91 -6.20 18.72
C ARG A 179 6.45 -5.64 20.03
N SER A 180 6.11 -6.27 21.16
CA SER A 180 6.82 -6.03 22.42
C SER A 180 8.30 -5.81 22.12
N PRO A 181 8.94 -4.75 22.64
CA PRO A 181 10.33 -4.47 22.33
C PRO A 181 11.14 -5.75 22.51
N PRO A 182 12.10 -6.05 21.62
CA PRO A 182 12.91 -7.25 21.75
C PRO A 182 13.42 -7.31 23.20
N SER A 183 13.15 -8.41 23.89
CA SER A 183 13.54 -8.61 25.30
C SER A 183 15.04 -8.50 25.52
N THR A 184 15.80 -8.55 24.42
CA THR A 184 17.23 -8.32 24.40
C THR A 184 17.49 -6.82 24.11
N PRO A 185 18.04 -6.06 25.06
CA PRO A 185 18.54 -4.73 24.74
C PRO A 185 19.57 -4.84 23.63
N ILE A 186 19.30 -4.20 22.50
CA ILE A 186 20.29 -4.06 21.42
C ILE A 186 21.45 -3.27 22.02
N LYS A 187 22.55 -3.97 22.32
CA LYS A 187 23.77 -3.37 22.86
C LYS A 187 24.31 -2.44 21.77
N ALA A 188 24.11 -1.14 21.94
CA ALA A 188 24.69 -0.13 21.08
C ALA A 188 26.21 -0.27 21.13
N THR A 189 26.81 -0.90 20.13
CA THR A 189 28.22 -0.71 19.84
C THR A 189 28.41 0.73 19.37
N SER A 190 29.43 1.36 19.94
CA SER A 190 29.76 2.80 19.98
C SER A 190 29.67 3.58 18.65
N PRO A 191 29.58 4.93 18.73
CA PRO A 191 29.03 5.77 17.68
C PRO A 191 30.11 6.33 16.75
N THR A 192 30.10 5.94 15.49
CA THR A 192 30.85 6.64 14.42
C THR A 192 30.03 6.76 13.15
N SER A 193 28.73 7.07 13.28
CA SER A 193 27.90 7.39 12.12
C SER A 193 26.90 8.50 12.50
N PRO A 194 26.76 9.57 11.70
CA PRO A 194 25.87 10.70 11.98
C PRO A 194 24.38 10.39 11.76
N TRP A 195 24.01 9.11 11.65
CA TRP A 195 22.63 8.68 11.48
C TRP A 195 22.06 8.25 12.84
N MET A 196 21.13 9.06 13.34
CA MET A 196 20.41 8.77 14.58
C MET A 196 19.63 7.46 14.47
N PRO A 197 19.49 6.68 15.57
CA PRO A 197 18.61 5.53 15.60
C PRO A 197 17.14 5.95 15.40
N PHE A 198 16.41 5.12 14.65
CA PHE A 198 14.99 5.26 14.29
C PHE A 198 14.03 5.49 15.47
N ALA A 199 14.47 5.27 16.71
CA ALA A 199 13.70 5.46 17.93
C ALA A 199 13.39 6.94 18.26
N SER A 200 14.04 7.91 17.59
CA SER A 200 13.84 9.34 17.88
C SER A 200 12.80 10.05 17.00
N ILE A 201 12.15 9.36 16.04
CA ILE A 201 11.09 9.95 15.20
C ILE A 201 9.70 9.88 15.89
N ALA A 202 9.59 9.15 16.99
CA ALA A 202 8.37 9.10 17.80
C ALA A 202 8.28 10.31 18.75
N LYS A 203 8.18 11.54 18.20
CA LYS A 203 7.66 12.73 18.94
C LYS A 203 7.43 13.97 18.07
N THR A 204 6.96 13.85 16.83
CA THR A 204 6.20 14.96 16.20
C THR A 204 5.21 14.44 15.14
N ALA A 205 4.38 13.47 15.51
CA ALA A 205 3.08 13.36 14.85
C ALA A 205 2.23 14.50 15.44
N ARG A 206 1.99 15.56 14.67
CA ARG A 206 0.88 16.47 15.00
C ARG A 206 -0.38 15.65 14.79
N GLU A 207 -0.89 15.11 15.90
CA GLU A 207 -2.25 14.64 16.05
C GLU A 207 -3.16 15.71 15.43
N CYS A 208 -3.80 15.41 14.29
CA CYS A 208 -4.90 16.22 13.79
C CYS A 208 -6.10 15.94 14.70
N ASP A 209 -6.05 16.45 15.93
CA ASP A 209 -7.15 16.40 16.88
C ASP A 209 -8.20 17.43 16.44
N ARG A 210 -9.33 16.95 15.92
CA ARG A 210 -10.52 17.78 15.72
C ARG A 210 -11.36 17.70 16.98
N SER A 211 -11.04 18.52 17.97
CA SER A 211 -12.06 19.16 18.79
C SER A 211 -12.41 20.50 18.14
N SER A 212 -13.58 20.58 17.48
CA SER A 212 -14.23 21.86 17.23
C SER A 212 -15.59 21.83 17.93
N PRO A 213 -15.95 22.87 18.69
CA PRO A 213 -17.16 22.88 19.51
C PRO A 213 -18.40 22.99 18.61
N ILE A 214 -19.37 22.11 18.87
CA ILE A 214 -20.74 22.28 18.41
C ILE A 214 -21.26 23.56 19.09
N ALA A 215 -21.47 24.60 18.29
CA ALA A 215 -22.16 25.80 18.72
C ALA A 215 -23.57 25.43 19.20
N ALA A 216 -23.83 25.70 20.47
CA ALA A 216 -25.17 25.68 21.04
C ALA A 216 -25.98 26.84 20.44
N ASN A 217 -26.99 26.52 19.63
CA ASN A 217 -28.08 27.45 19.36
C ASN A 217 -29.19 27.17 20.36
N ALA A 218 -29.36 28.11 21.29
CA ALA A 218 -30.49 28.19 22.20
C ALA A 218 -31.74 28.57 21.39
N SER A 219 -32.71 27.66 21.30
CA SER A 219 -34.08 27.96 20.91
C SER A 219 -34.92 28.13 22.18
N SER A 220 -35.47 29.33 22.32
CA SER A 220 -36.64 29.71 23.10
C SER A 220 -37.59 28.58 23.53
N ALA A 221 -37.87 28.51 24.83
CA ALA A 221 -39.15 28.02 25.34
C ALA A 221 -39.56 28.89 26.54
N SER A 222 -40.55 29.74 26.25
CA SER A 222 -41.33 30.53 27.19
C SER A 222 -41.98 29.63 28.24
N GLN A 223 -42.04 30.14 29.46
CA GLN A 223 -42.91 29.71 30.53
C GLN A 223 -44.38 29.79 30.10
N CYS A 224 -45.14 28.75 30.42
CA CYS A 224 -46.47 28.76 31.03
C CYS A 224 -46.45 27.65 32.09
#